data_AF-A0A2V9RZN3-F1
#
_entry.id   AF-A0A2V9RZN3-F1
#
_cell.length_a   1.000
_cell.length_b   1.000
_cell.length_c   1.000
_cell.angle_alpha   90.00
_cell.angle_beta   90.00
_cell.angle_gamma   90.00
#
_symmetry.space_group_name_H-M   'P 1'
#
loop_
_entity.id
_entity.type
_entity.pdbx_description
1 polymer ?
#
loop_
_entity_poly.entity_id
_entity_poly.type
_entity_poly.pdbx_seq_one_letter_code
_entity_poly.pdbx_strand_id
1 'polypeptide(L)'
;FDIKEIGEMHHNPAKNVLYVRAPVEEIAKRLSMPLERVETLLRSAKEKMYAARLKRPTPYVDKTVYVGWNAMCVSAYLQAARALKLDTAQHFALRSLDRLLAEGWSAENGLVHVIAYSDPAAQSRRVAGLLDDYAFTAIACLDAYETTSDLSYFNSRNVWAENKNSLAC
;
A
#
# COMPACT_ATOMS: atom_id res chain seq x y z
N PHE A 1 19.78 12.14 28.01
CA PHE A 1 19.59 11.38 26.76
C PHE A 1 18.25 11.75 26.13
N ASP A 2 17.96 13.04 26.00
CA ASP A 2 16.67 13.51 25.51
C ASP A 2 16.87 14.00 24.06
N ILE A 3 16.66 13.08 23.12
CA ILE A 3 16.75 13.36 21.70
C ILE A 3 15.38 13.89 21.30
N LYS A 4 15.29 15.23 21.26
CA LYS A 4 14.20 16.12 20.76
C LYS A 4 13.01 15.44 20.05
N GLU A 5 11.82 16.01 20.25
CA GLU A 5 10.50 15.69 19.67
C GLU A 5 10.48 15.20 18.19
N ILE A 6 11.42 15.65 17.36
CA ILE A 6 11.53 15.24 15.96
C ILE A 6 12.34 13.94 15.84
N GLY A 7 11.69 12.89 15.35
CA GLY A 7 12.30 11.58 15.07
C GLY A 7 11.98 10.53 16.14
N GLU A 8 11.27 10.89 17.20
CA GLU A 8 10.92 9.95 18.26
C GLU A 8 9.93 8.89 17.75
N MET A 9 10.15 7.63 18.12
CA MET A 9 9.18 6.57 17.79
C MET A 9 8.11 6.48 18.87
N HIS A 10 6.85 6.75 18.49
CA HIS A 10 5.69 6.69 19.39
C HIS A 10 5.56 5.37 20.17
N HIS A 11 6.02 4.26 19.60
CA HIS A 11 5.96 2.93 20.23
C HIS A 11 7.23 2.57 21.02
N ASN A 12 8.30 3.37 20.93
CA ASN A 12 9.53 3.17 21.69
C ASN A 12 10.35 4.48 21.79
N PRO A 13 10.13 5.29 22.84
CA PRO A 13 10.85 6.55 23.09
C PRO A 13 12.37 6.41 23.18
N ALA A 14 12.87 5.23 23.56
CA ALA A 14 14.31 4.96 23.62
C ALA A 14 14.96 4.83 22.23
N LYS A 15 14.17 4.89 21.16
CA LYS A 15 14.65 4.81 19.79
C LYS A 15 14.23 6.06 19.00
N ASN A 16 15.13 6.50 18.12
CA ASN A 16 14.94 7.66 17.29
C ASN A 16 15.22 7.33 15.81
N VAL A 17 14.38 7.85 14.92
CA VAL A 17 14.55 7.81 13.47
C VAL A 17 15.48 8.96 13.07
N LEU A 18 16.60 8.61 12.44
CA LEU A 18 17.54 9.61 11.93
C LEU A 18 16.87 10.43 10.83
N TYR A 19 17.01 11.75 10.90
CA TYR A 19 16.54 12.70 9.88
C TYR A 19 17.63 13.71 9.55
N VAL A 20 17.51 14.35 8.38
CA VAL A 20 18.42 15.42 7.96
C VAL A 20 17.95 16.72 8.59
N ARG A 21 18.71 17.23 9.57
CA ARG A 21 18.36 18.45 10.31
C ARG A 21 18.87 19.74 9.67
N ALA A 22 19.91 19.63 8.85
CA ALA A 22 20.56 20.76 8.19
C ALA A 22 21.21 20.29 6.88
N PRO A 23 21.33 21.17 5.88
CA PRO A 23 22.07 20.89 4.65
C PRO A 23 23.57 20.73 4.93
N VAL A 24 24.28 20.03 4.05
CA VAL A 24 25.68 19.62 4.27
C VAL A 24 26.61 20.83 4.34
N GLU A 25 26.30 21.89 3.59
CA GLU A 25 27.03 23.15 3.55
C GLU A 25 26.97 23.88 4.90
N GLU A 26 25.81 23.84 5.57
CA GLU A 26 25.65 24.41 6.90
C GLU A 26 26.44 23.62 7.95
N ILE A 27 26.47 22.29 7.82
CA ILE A 27 27.25 21.40 8.69
C ILE A 27 28.75 21.66 8.52
N ALA A 28 29.22 21.81 7.27
CA ALA A 28 30.61 22.13 6.96
C ALA A 28 31.05 23.45 7.61
N LYS A 29 30.22 24.50 7.50
CA LYS A 29 30.47 25.78 8.17
C LYS A 29 30.51 25.65 9.70
N ARG A 30 29.52 24.98 10.31
CA ARG A 30 29.43 24.81 11.77
C ARG A 30 30.59 24.02 12.36
N LEU A 31 31.09 23.04 11.62
CA LEU A 31 32.20 22.19 12.07
C LEU A 31 33.58 22.69 11.61
N SER A 32 33.63 23.83 10.91
CA SER A 32 34.86 24.37 10.31
C SER A 32 35.62 23.32 9.49
N MET A 33 34.90 22.49 8.74
CA MET A 33 35.46 21.43 7.91
C MET A 33 35.23 21.73 6.42
N PRO A 34 36.16 21.32 5.53
CA PRO A 34 35.93 21.36 4.09
C PRO A 34 34.68 20.57 3.70
N LEU A 35 33.93 21.06 2.72
CA LEU A 35 32.69 20.44 2.26
C LEU A 35 32.92 18.97 1.83
N GLU A 36 33.98 18.73 1.04
CA GLU A 36 34.27 17.37 0.56
C GLU A 36 34.57 16.39 1.71
N ARG A 37 35.17 16.90 2.80
CA ARG A 37 35.45 16.08 3.98
C ARG A 37 34.17 15.66 4.69
N VAL A 38 33.22 16.59 4.86
CA VAL A 38 31.92 16.28 5.47
C VAL A 38 31.14 15.29 4.62
N GLU A 39 31.11 15.47 3.30
CA GLU A 39 30.47 14.55 2.37
C GLU A 39 31.06 13.14 2.43
N THR A 40 32.40 13.05 2.48
CA THR A 40 33.11 11.78 2.59
C THR A 40 32.76 11.06 3.90
N LEU A 41 32.73 11.78 5.03
CA LEU A 41 32.34 11.23 6.32
C LEU A 41 30.87 10.77 6.33
N LEU A 42 29.97 11.58 5.76
CA LEU A 42 28.55 11.25 5.67
C LEU A 42 28.31 10.01 4.81
N ARG A 43 29.03 9.88 3.69
CA ARG A 43 28.98 8.69 2.83
C ARG A 43 29.44 7.44 3.59
N SER A 44 30.60 7.51 4.24
CA SER A 44 31.12 6.39 5.04
C SER A 44 30.17 6.01 6.19
N ALA A 45 29.55 6.99 6.85
CA ALA A 45 28.57 6.74 7.90
C ALA A 45 27.32 6.04 7.34
N LYS A 46 26.78 6.50 6.20
CA LYS A 46 25.63 5.88 5.53
C LYS A 46 25.92 4.43 5.14
N GLU A 47 27.09 4.15 4.58
CA GLU A 47 27.52 2.79 4.23
C GLU A 47 27.58 1.87 5.45
N LYS A 48 28.21 2.32 6.55
CA LYS A 48 28.30 1.55 7.80
C LYS A 48 26.94 1.30 8.42
N MET A 49 26.07 2.31 8.46
CA MET A 49 24.70 2.19 8.97
C MET A 49 23.86 1.25 8.10
N TYR A 50 24.01 1.32 6.78
CA TYR A 50 23.32 0.42 5.85
C TYR A 50 23.79 -1.03 6.03
N ALA A 51 25.10 -1.27 6.10
CA ALA A 51 25.66 -2.60 6.39
C ALA A 51 25.18 -3.16 7.73
N ALA A 52 25.07 -2.32 8.76
CA ALA A 52 24.49 -2.71 10.06
C ALA A 52 22.98 -3.00 9.97
N ARG A 53 22.23 -2.23 9.15
CA ARG A 53 20.80 -2.45 8.91
C ARG A 53 20.54 -3.80 8.23
N LEU A 54 21.36 -4.17 7.25
CA LEU A 54 21.24 -5.44 6.53
C LEU A 54 21.42 -6.68 7.43
N LYS A 55 22.09 -6.54 8.59
CA LYS A 55 22.22 -7.61 9.58
C LYS A 55 20.98 -7.80 10.45
N ARG A 56 20.04 -6.85 10.43
CA ARG A 56 18.81 -6.94 11.22
C ARG A 56 17.84 -7.86 10.47
N PRO A 57 17.09 -8.73 11.18
CA PRO A 57 16.02 -9.48 10.53
C PRO A 57 15.04 -8.50 9.90
N THR A 58 14.75 -8.70 8.62
CA THR A 58 13.75 -7.90 7.91
C THR A 58 12.42 -8.04 8.64
N PRO A 59 11.74 -6.94 8.98
CA PRO A 59 10.40 -7.02 9.56
C PRO A 59 9.50 -7.88 8.67
N TYR A 60 8.65 -8.68 9.31
CA TYR A 60 7.65 -9.45 8.59
C TYR A 60 6.78 -8.50 7.75
N VAL A 61 6.64 -8.83 6.46
CA VAL A 61 5.76 -8.14 5.53
C VAL A 61 4.56 -9.02 5.32
N ASP A 62 3.39 -8.56 5.78
CA ASP A 62 2.13 -9.21 5.45
C ASP A 62 1.86 -9.05 3.94
N LYS A 63 1.72 -10.17 3.25
CA LYS A 63 1.41 -10.26 1.82
C LYS A 63 -0.04 -10.67 1.56
N THR A 64 -0.88 -10.63 2.59
CA THR A 64 -2.30 -10.96 2.48
C THR A 64 -3.00 -9.96 1.55
N VAL A 65 -3.77 -10.49 0.60
CA VAL A 65 -4.52 -9.72 -0.40
C VAL A 65 -5.94 -9.52 0.13
N TYR A 66 -6.15 -8.41 0.82
CA TYR A 66 -7.48 -7.97 1.28
C TYR A 66 -8.23 -7.25 0.15
N VAL A 67 -9.50 -7.58 -0.03
CA VAL A 67 -10.32 -7.02 -1.12
C VAL A 67 -10.44 -5.50 -0.99
N GLY A 68 -10.92 -4.98 0.14
CA GLY A 68 -11.14 -3.55 0.32
C GLY A 68 -9.86 -2.71 0.17
N TRP A 69 -8.73 -3.18 0.72
CA TRP A 69 -7.46 -2.45 0.62
C TRP A 69 -6.90 -2.45 -0.81
N ASN A 70 -7.01 -3.58 -1.53
CA ASN A 70 -6.59 -3.63 -2.92
C ASN A 70 -7.51 -2.82 -3.83
N ALA A 71 -8.82 -2.78 -3.56
CA ALA A 71 -9.76 -1.93 -4.28
C ALA A 71 -9.46 -0.42 -4.08
N MET A 72 -9.16 0.01 -2.85
CA MET A 72 -8.67 1.37 -2.60
C MET A 72 -7.38 1.67 -3.37
N CYS A 73 -6.44 0.72 -3.38
CA CYS A 73 -5.18 0.86 -4.12
C CYS A 73 -5.45 1.02 -5.62
N VAL A 74 -6.32 0.20 -6.21
CA VAL A 74 -6.74 0.32 -7.62
C VAL A 74 -7.28 1.71 -7.93
N SER A 75 -8.24 2.21 -7.15
CA SER A 75 -8.82 3.54 -7.34
C SER A 75 -7.73 4.63 -7.30
N ALA A 76 -6.84 4.58 -6.30
CA ALA A 76 -5.72 5.52 -6.20
C ALA A 76 -4.77 5.46 -7.40
N TYR A 77 -4.45 4.27 -7.92
CA TYR A 77 -3.62 4.12 -9.11
C TYR A 77 -4.30 4.66 -10.37
N LEU A 78 -5.61 4.47 -10.52
CA LEU A 78 -6.37 5.03 -11.64
C LEU A 78 -6.38 6.57 -11.58
N GLN A 79 -6.60 7.15 -10.40
CA GLN A 79 -6.51 8.60 -10.19
C GLN A 79 -5.11 9.14 -10.50
N ALA A 80 -4.06 8.46 -10.01
CA ALA A 80 -2.67 8.83 -10.26
C ALA A 80 -2.32 8.71 -11.77
N ALA A 81 -2.80 7.67 -12.43
CA ALA A 81 -2.60 7.48 -13.86
C ALA A 81 -3.22 8.63 -14.67
N ARG A 82 -4.44 9.05 -14.34
CA ARG A 82 -5.11 10.19 -14.97
C ARG A 82 -4.36 11.50 -14.71
N ALA A 83 -4.00 11.77 -13.46
CA ALA A 83 -3.36 13.02 -13.07
C ALA A 83 -1.93 13.17 -13.61
N LEU A 84 -1.16 12.07 -13.63
CA LEU A 84 0.26 12.07 -14.00
C LEU A 84 0.51 11.54 -15.42
N LYS A 85 -0.53 11.12 -16.13
CA LYS A 85 -0.45 10.48 -17.47
C LYS A 85 0.47 9.26 -17.47
N LEU A 86 0.25 8.36 -16.52
CA LEU A 86 1.05 7.15 -16.32
C LEU A 86 0.29 5.89 -16.77
N ASP A 87 0.45 5.52 -18.05
CA ASP A 87 -0.23 4.35 -18.63
C ASP A 87 0.11 3.04 -17.91
N THR A 88 1.33 2.92 -17.39
CA THR A 88 1.77 1.74 -16.61
C THR A 88 1.00 1.61 -15.30
N ALA A 89 0.66 2.73 -14.65
CA ALA A 89 -0.15 2.75 -13.43
C ALA A 89 -1.59 2.34 -13.72
N GLN A 90 -2.17 2.84 -14.83
CA GLN A 90 -3.51 2.43 -15.27
C GLN A 90 -3.54 0.92 -15.57
N HIS A 91 -2.58 0.43 -16.35
CA HIS A 91 -2.52 -0.99 -16.72
C HIS A 91 -2.38 -1.89 -15.48
N PHE A 92 -1.55 -1.50 -14.51
CA PHE A 92 -1.42 -2.20 -13.24
C PHE A 92 -2.73 -2.22 -12.45
N ALA A 93 -3.43 -1.08 -12.37
CA ALA A 93 -4.70 -0.97 -11.63
C ALA A 93 -5.79 -1.85 -12.23
N LEU A 94 -5.99 -1.80 -13.55
CA LEU A 94 -7.01 -2.58 -14.23
C LEU A 94 -6.77 -4.08 -14.07
N ARG A 95 -5.52 -4.54 -14.28
CA ARG A 95 -5.18 -5.95 -14.04
C ARG A 95 -5.39 -6.39 -12.60
N SER A 96 -5.14 -5.50 -11.65
CA SER A 96 -5.37 -5.79 -10.23
C SER A 96 -6.86 -5.88 -9.92
N LEU A 97 -7.68 -5.01 -10.51
CA LEU A 97 -9.13 -5.05 -10.40
C LEU A 97 -9.71 -6.31 -11.03
N ASP A 98 -9.26 -6.67 -12.23
CA ASP A 98 -9.73 -7.87 -12.94
C ASP A 98 -9.50 -9.12 -12.09
N ARG A 99 -8.31 -9.23 -11.48
CA ARG A 99 -7.99 -10.32 -10.56
C ARG A 99 -8.88 -10.30 -9.32
N LEU A 100 -9.09 -9.11 -8.74
CA LEU A 100 -9.93 -8.95 -7.56
C LEU A 100 -11.36 -9.41 -7.84
N LEU A 101 -11.94 -9.03 -8.98
CA LEU A 101 -13.28 -9.45 -9.37
C LEU A 101 -13.35 -10.95 -9.70
N ALA A 102 -12.34 -11.49 -10.38
CA ALA A 102 -12.31 -12.90 -10.77
C ALA A 102 -12.14 -13.87 -9.59
N GLU A 103 -11.30 -13.52 -8.60
CA GLU A 103 -11.01 -14.39 -7.45
C GLU A 103 -11.85 -14.01 -6.22
N GLY A 104 -12.28 -12.76 -6.12
CA GLY A 104 -12.89 -12.20 -4.92
C GLY A 104 -14.42 -12.23 -4.88
N TRP A 105 -15.10 -12.36 -6.01
CA TRP A 105 -16.57 -12.34 -6.11
C TRP A 105 -17.15 -13.65 -6.61
N SER A 106 -18.30 -14.07 -6.07
CA SER A 106 -19.15 -15.11 -6.66
C SER A 106 -20.63 -14.79 -6.52
N ALA A 107 -21.44 -15.27 -7.47
CA ALA A 107 -22.89 -15.04 -7.46
C ALA A 107 -23.60 -15.69 -6.26
N GLU A 108 -23.11 -16.85 -5.80
CA GLU A 108 -23.71 -17.59 -4.70
C GLU A 108 -23.40 -16.95 -3.34
N ASN A 109 -22.20 -16.39 -3.17
CA ASN A 109 -21.70 -16.05 -1.84
C ASN A 109 -21.22 -14.59 -1.69
N GLY A 110 -21.28 -13.79 -2.76
CA GLY A 110 -20.81 -12.40 -2.79
C GLY A 110 -19.28 -12.27 -2.70
N LEU A 111 -18.82 -11.08 -2.31
CA LEU A 111 -17.39 -10.81 -2.09
C LEU A 111 -16.85 -11.58 -0.90
N VAL A 112 -15.56 -11.93 -0.99
CA VAL A 112 -14.74 -12.37 0.16
C VAL A 112 -13.97 -11.18 0.73
N HIS A 113 -13.51 -11.30 1.97
CA HIS A 113 -12.62 -10.31 2.58
C HIS A 113 -11.15 -10.50 2.15
N VAL A 114 -10.74 -11.75 1.88
CA VAL A 114 -9.35 -12.13 1.58
C VAL A 114 -9.32 -13.04 0.35
N ILE A 115 -8.47 -12.69 -0.62
CA ILE A 115 -8.24 -13.47 -1.85
C ILE A 115 -7.06 -14.44 -1.66
N ALA A 116 -5.99 -13.98 -1.02
CA ALA A 116 -4.79 -14.79 -0.79
C ALA A 116 -4.16 -14.42 0.55
N TYR A 117 -3.73 -15.42 1.30
CA TYR A 117 -2.98 -15.23 2.54
C TYR A 117 -1.48 -15.11 2.28
N SER A 118 -0.79 -14.38 3.15
CA SER A 118 0.65 -14.21 3.10
C SER A 118 1.45 -15.51 3.23
N ASP A 119 0.91 -16.46 3.99
CA ASP A 119 1.44 -17.80 4.14
C ASP A 119 0.78 -18.72 3.09
N PRO A 120 1.54 -19.23 2.10
CA PRO A 120 1.01 -20.15 1.08
C PRO A 120 0.52 -21.49 1.67
N ALA A 121 0.99 -21.87 2.85
CA ALA A 121 0.58 -23.08 3.55
C ALA A 121 -0.66 -22.88 4.44
N ALA A 122 -1.11 -21.63 4.63
CA ALA A 122 -2.34 -21.37 5.37
C ALA A 122 -3.52 -22.01 4.64
N GLN A 123 -4.37 -22.72 5.39
CA GLN A 123 -5.60 -23.27 4.84
C GLN A 123 -6.46 -22.12 4.29
N SER A 124 -6.86 -22.24 3.02
CA SER A 124 -7.79 -21.29 2.41
C SER A 124 -9.10 -21.33 3.19
N ARG A 125 -9.33 -20.30 3.99
CA ARG A 125 -10.60 -20.09 4.69
C ARG A 125 -11.36 -19.01 3.94
N ARG A 126 -12.59 -19.32 3.53
CA ARG A 126 -13.47 -18.30 2.97
C ARG A 126 -13.94 -17.38 4.09
N VAL A 127 -13.60 -16.10 3.99
CA VAL A 127 -14.09 -15.06 4.90
C VAL A 127 -15.07 -14.20 4.11
N ALA A 128 -16.32 -14.09 4.58
CA ALA A 128 -17.32 -13.25 3.93
C ALA A 128 -16.84 -11.79 3.88
N GLY A 129 -17.10 -11.11 2.76
CA GLY A 129 -16.75 -9.71 2.57
C GLY A 129 -17.45 -8.81 3.57
N LEU A 130 -16.76 -7.78 4.00
CA LEU A 130 -17.24 -6.71 4.87
C LEU A 130 -17.78 -5.55 4.03
N LEU A 131 -18.52 -4.63 4.66
CA LEU A 131 -19.07 -3.45 3.98
C LEU A 131 -18.01 -2.69 3.17
N ASP A 132 -16.81 -2.52 3.73
CA ASP A 132 -15.69 -1.83 3.11
C ASP A 132 -15.19 -2.55 1.84
N ASP A 133 -15.20 -3.89 1.84
CA ASP A 133 -14.80 -4.67 0.66
C ASP A 133 -15.73 -4.40 -0.51
N TYR A 134 -17.04 -4.33 -0.24
CA TYR A 134 -18.01 -3.91 -1.24
C TYR A 134 -17.75 -2.45 -1.63
N ALA A 135 -17.89 -1.51 -0.69
CA ALA A 135 -17.84 -0.07 -0.96
C ALA A 135 -16.62 0.36 -1.78
N PHE A 136 -15.42 -0.10 -1.41
CA PHE A 136 -14.21 0.24 -2.16
C PHE A 136 -14.14 -0.46 -3.52
N THR A 137 -14.67 -1.67 -3.64
CA THR A 137 -14.79 -2.33 -4.95
C THR A 137 -15.74 -1.58 -5.89
N ALA A 138 -16.82 -0.92 -5.39
CA ALA A 138 -17.68 -0.06 -6.22
C ALA A 138 -16.87 1.06 -6.82
N ILE A 139 -16.18 1.77 -5.94
CA ILE A 139 -15.46 2.97 -6.27
C ILE A 139 -14.40 2.60 -7.31
N ALA A 140 -13.66 1.51 -7.09
CA ALA A 140 -12.68 1.01 -8.06
C ALA A 140 -13.31 0.64 -9.41
N CYS A 141 -14.49 0.00 -9.43
CA CYS A 141 -15.19 -0.32 -10.68
C CYS A 141 -15.70 0.92 -11.41
N LEU A 142 -16.22 1.91 -10.68
CA LEU A 142 -16.64 3.19 -11.25
C LEU A 142 -15.44 3.97 -11.80
N ASP A 143 -14.36 4.07 -11.05
CA ASP A 143 -13.10 4.70 -11.49
C ASP A 143 -12.54 4.02 -12.74
N ALA A 144 -12.62 2.68 -12.81
CA ALA A 144 -12.18 1.92 -13.98
C ALA A 144 -13.06 2.22 -15.18
N TYR A 145 -14.39 2.20 -15.01
CA TYR A 145 -15.34 2.61 -16.05
C TYR A 145 -15.10 4.03 -16.55
N GLU A 146 -14.91 5.00 -15.66
CA GLU A 146 -14.61 6.39 -16.05
C GLU A 146 -13.31 6.51 -16.84
N THR A 147 -12.33 5.65 -16.55
CA THR A 147 -11.02 5.67 -17.20
C THR A 147 -11.03 4.98 -18.56
N THR A 148 -11.78 3.88 -18.71
CA THR A 148 -11.73 3.02 -19.90
C THR A 148 -12.97 3.12 -20.79
N SER A 149 -14.07 3.65 -20.27
CA SER A 149 -15.42 3.54 -20.84
C SER A 149 -15.87 2.09 -21.08
N ASP A 150 -15.22 1.10 -20.44
CA ASP A 150 -15.62 -0.30 -20.53
C ASP A 150 -16.79 -0.57 -19.58
N LEU A 151 -17.97 -0.77 -20.18
CA LEU A 151 -19.21 -1.07 -19.45
C LEU A 151 -19.14 -2.34 -18.61
N SER A 152 -18.17 -3.24 -18.81
CA SER A 152 -18.00 -4.42 -17.96
C SER A 152 -17.77 -4.05 -16.48
N TYR A 153 -16.99 -3.01 -16.20
CA TYR A 153 -16.75 -2.52 -14.83
C TYR A 153 -18.00 -1.86 -14.24
N PHE A 154 -18.78 -1.14 -15.05
CA PHE A 154 -20.06 -0.57 -14.61
C PHE A 154 -21.12 -1.66 -14.36
N ASN A 155 -21.21 -2.63 -15.26
CA ASN A 155 -22.14 -3.76 -15.22
C ASN A 155 -21.71 -4.87 -14.25
N SER A 156 -20.56 -4.72 -13.59
CA SER A 156 -20.21 -5.45 -12.39
C SER A 156 -21.20 -5.19 -11.23
N ARG A 157 -22.35 -4.56 -11.51
CA ARG A 157 -23.64 -4.54 -10.78
C ARG A 157 -23.95 -5.81 -9.99
N ASN A 158 -23.45 -6.98 -10.38
CA ASN A 158 -23.63 -8.21 -9.62
C ASN A 158 -22.85 -8.25 -8.29
N VAL A 159 -21.87 -7.35 -8.09
CA VAL A 159 -21.29 -7.04 -6.76
C VAL A 159 -22.31 -6.30 -5.87
N TRP A 160 -23.30 -5.63 -6.47
CA TRP A 160 -24.18 -4.65 -5.84
C TRP A 160 -25.62 -5.14 -5.61
N ALA A 161 -26.12 -6.02 -6.48
CA ALA A 161 -27.54 -6.31 -6.56
C ALA A 161 -27.86 -7.78 -6.26
N GLU A 162 -28.70 -7.93 -5.22
CA GLU A 162 -29.47 -9.10 -4.82
C GLU A 162 -28.80 -10.14 -3.94
N ASN A 163 -28.54 -9.75 -2.69
CA ASN A 163 -28.66 -10.66 -1.54
C ASN A 163 -29.89 -10.30 -0.70
N LYS A 164 -31.06 -10.23 -1.35
CA LYS A 164 -32.34 -9.94 -0.68
C LYS A 164 -33.05 -11.17 -0.09
N ASN A 165 -32.52 -12.38 -0.23
CA ASN A 165 -33.23 -13.61 0.18
C ASN A 165 -32.52 -14.51 1.21
N SER A 166 -31.37 -14.13 1.78
CA SER A 166 -30.66 -15.01 2.75
C SER A 166 -30.51 -14.46 4.18
N LEU A 167 -31.05 -13.28 4.49
CA LEU A 167 -31.05 -12.71 5.85
C LEU A 167 -32.45 -12.70 6.50
N ALA A 168 -33.39 -13.45 5.95
CA ALA A 168 -34.70 -13.72 6.54
C ALA A 168 -34.86 -15.24 6.75
N CYS A 169 -34.19 -15.76 7.78
CA CYS A 169 -34.56 -16.97 8.52
C CYS A 169 -33.78 -16.96 9.84
#